data_AF-A0A967JR84-F1
#
_entry.id   AF-A0A967JR84-F1
#
_cell.length_a   1.000
_cell.length_b   1.000
_cell.length_c   1.000
_cell.angle_alpha   90.00
_cell.angle_beta   90.00
_cell.angle_gamma   90.00
#
_symmetry.space_group_name_H-M   'P 1'
#
loop_
_entity.id
_entity.type
_entity.pdbx_description
1 polymer ?
#
loop_
_entity_poly.entity_id
_entity_poly.type
_entity_poly.pdbx_seq_one_letter_code
_entity_poly.pdbx_strand_id
1 'polypeptide(L)' 'MAIALLSLVGVFISVYLLLHELGVVGTLVCGAGSCETVQASPWAVFLGVPVPAWGVVGYGVLFAASFVGLR' A
#
# COMPACT_ATOMS: atom_id res chain seq x y z
N MET A 1 8.78 18.17 -3.75
CA MET A 1 9.39 17.39 -2.65
C MET A 1 8.37 16.74 -1.73
N ALA A 2 7.39 17.47 -1.17
CA ALA A 2 6.37 16.88 -0.28
C ALA A 2 5.66 15.64 -0.87
N ILE A 3 5.25 15.71 -2.14
CA ILE A 3 4.59 14.59 -2.85
C ILE A 3 5.49 13.35 -2.94
N ALA A 4 6.79 13.53 -3.16
CA ALA A 4 7.75 12.42 -3.22
C ALA A 4 7.88 11.71 -1.86
N LEU A 5 7.91 12.47 -0.76
CA LEU A 5 7.97 11.90 0.58
C LEU A 5 6.67 11.17 0.96
N LEU A 6 5.50 11.79 0.70
CA LEU A 6 4.19 11.20 0.97
C LEU A 6 3.94 9.93 0.14
N SER A 7 4.33 9.94 -1.14
CA SER A 7 4.22 8.75 -2.00
C SER A 7 5.16 7.63 -1.56
N LEU A 8 6.38 7.94 -1.13
CA LEU A 8 7.30 6.93 -0.58
C LEU A 8 6.70 6.24 0.66
N VAL A 9 6.12 7.01 1.59
CA VAL A 9 5.40 6.46 2.74
C VAL A 9 4.23 5.57 2.30
N GLY A 10 3.45 6.01 1.32
CA GLY A 10 2.36 5.21 0.74
C GLY A 10 2.84 3.89 0.12
N VAL A 11 3.98 3.89 -0.58
CA VAL A 11 4.61 2.67 -1.11
C VAL A 11 4.96 1.71 0.02
N PHE A 12 5.65 2.18 1.07
CA PHE A 12 6.04 1.32 2.19
C PHE A 12 4.84 0.68 2.90
N ILE A 13 3.77 1.45 3.15
CA ILE A 13 2.54 0.93 3.76
C ILE A 13 1.89 -0.11 2.84
N SER A 14 1.79 0.17 1.54
CA SER A 14 1.16 -0.73 0.57
C SER A 14 1.92 -2.04 0.42
N VAL A 15 3.27 -1.97 0.38
CA VAL A 15 4.15 -3.14 0.36
C VAL A 15 3.98 -3.97 1.63
N TYR A 16 3.98 -3.33 2.80
CA TYR A 16 3.77 -4.02 4.08
C TYR A 16 2.44 -4.79 4.12
N LEU A 17 1.34 -4.16 3.70
CA LEU A 17 0.04 -4.81 3.63
C LEU A 17 0.00 -5.94 2.59
N LEU A 18 0.72 -5.78 1.47
CA LEU A 18 0.83 -6.82 0.45
C LEU A 18 1.59 -8.04 0.98
N LEU A 19 2.73 -7.84 1.66
CA LEU A 19 3.48 -8.93 2.29
C LEU A 19 2.66 -9.64 3.37
N HIS A 20 1.83 -8.89 4.11
CA HIS A 20 0.92 -9.48 5.08
C HIS A 20 -0.12 -10.38 4.41
N GLU A 21 -0.75 -9.93 3.33
CA GLU A 21 -1.69 -10.75 2.57
C GLU A 21 -1.03 -12.01 1.99
N LEU A 22 0.19 -11.86 1.45
CA LEU A 22 0.97 -12.98 0.93
C LEU A 22 1.44 -13.97 2.03
N GLY A 23 1.14 -13.72 3.30
CA GLY A 23 1.50 -14.58 4.43
C GLY A 23 2.99 -14.52 4.81
N VAL A 24 3.73 -13.53 4.30
CA VAL A 24 5.17 -13.34 4.59
C VAL A 24 5.37 -12.66 5.95
N VAL A 25 4.42 -11.81 6.35
CA VAL A 25 4.44 -11.06 7.61
C VAL A 25 3.14 -11.32 8.36
N GLY A 26 3.23 -11.83 9.60
CA GLY A 26 2.04 -12.25 10.37
C GLY A 26 1.54 -11.24 11.42
N THR A 27 2.19 -10.08 11.57
CA THR A 27 1.79 -9.07 12.55
C THR A 27 1.24 -7.85 11.84
N LEU A 28 -0.02 -7.50 12.15
CA LEU A 28 -0.68 -6.30 11.65
C LEU A 28 -0.63 -5.20 12.72
N VAL A 29 0.07 -4.10 12.44
CA VAL A 29 0.13 -2.95 13.36
C VAL A 29 -1.04 -2.02 13.07
N CYS A 30 -2.14 -2.19 13.80
CA CYS A 30 -3.32 -1.33 13.72
C CYS A 30 -3.31 -0.25 14.80
N GLY A 31 -3.28 1.02 14.39
CA GLY A 31 -3.40 2.15 15.33
C GLY A 31 -4.81 2.33 15.90
N ALA A 32 -5.87 2.07 15.11
CA ALA A 32 -7.27 2.28 15.48
C ALA A 32 -8.06 0.98 15.73
N GLY A 33 -7.40 -0.19 15.63
CA GLY A 33 -8.03 -1.51 15.65
C GLY A 33 -8.80 -1.86 14.37
N SER A 34 -9.19 -3.13 14.22
CA SER A 34 -10.04 -3.67 13.13
C SER A 34 -9.47 -3.75 11.71
N CYS A 35 -8.20 -3.40 11.46
CA CYS A 35 -7.66 -3.55 10.10
C CYS A 35 -7.58 -5.02 9.65
N GLU A 36 -7.46 -5.97 10.57
CA GLU A 36 -7.59 -7.40 10.26
C GLU A 36 -8.96 -7.77 9.68
N THR A 37 -10.05 -7.21 10.21
CA THR A 37 -11.40 -7.37 9.62
C THR A 37 -11.50 -6.72 8.24
N VAL A 38 -10.91 -5.54 8.06
CA VAL A 38 -10.94 -4.82 6.77
C VAL A 38 -10.11 -5.57 5.72
N GLN A 39 -8.94 -6.07 6.11
CA GLN A 39 -8.01 -6.75 5.22
C GLN A 39 -8.47 -8.18 4.88
N ALA A 40 -9.20 -8.85 5.76
CA ALA A 40 -9.86 -10.13 5.48
C ALA A 40 -11.21 -9.99 4.75
N SER A 41 -11.66 -8.76 4.47
CA SER A 41 -12.95 -8.53 3.81
C SER A 41 -12.88 -8.89 2.32
N PRO A 42 -14.01 -9.27 1.69
CA PRO A 42 -14.06 -9.54 0.25
C PRO A 42 -13.68 -8.32 -0.61
N TRP A 43 -13.71 -7.12 -0.05
CA TRP A 43 -13.31 -5.88 -0.72
C TRP A 43 -11.78 -5.66 -0.75
N ALA A 44 -11.03 -6.45 0.01
CA ALA A 44 -9.56 -6.40 0.01
C ALA A 44 -8.95 -7.00 -1.27
N VAL A 45 -9.75 -7.67 -2.10
CA VAL A 45 -9.36 -8.19 -3.40
C VAL A 45 -10.14 -7.46 -4.48
N PHE A 46 -9.41 -6.79 -5.37
CA PHE A 46 -9.97 -6.09 -6.51
C PHE A 46 -9.45 -6.71 -7.81
N LEU A 47 -10.37 -7.16 -8.68
CA LEU A 47 -10.07 -7.86 -9.94
C LEU A 47 -9.20 -9.12 -9.75
N GLY A 48 -9.38 -9.86 -8.64
CA GLY A 48 -8.56 -11.03 -8.32
C GLY A 48 -7.15 -10.70 -7.82
N VAL A 49 -6.84 -9.41 -7.64
CA VAL A 49 -5.55 -8.92 -7.12
C VAL A 49 -5.78 -8.21 -5.80
N PRO A 50 -4.96 -8.45 -4.76
CA PRO A 50 -5.07 -7.74 -3.49
C PRO A 50 -4.95 -6.22 -3.69
N VAL A 51 -5.86 -5.45 -3.10
CA VAL A 51 -5.86 -3.97 -3.08
C VAL A 51 -4.49 -3.38 -2.68
N PRO A 52 -3.74 -3.96 -1.73
CA PRO A 52 -2.36 -3.54 -1.45
C PRO A 52 -1.45 -3.47 -2.69
N ALA A 53 -1.58 -4.39 -3.64
CA ALA A 53 -0.77 -4.37 -4.87
C ALA A 53 -1.10 -3.16 -5.75
N TRP A 54 -2.39 -2.80 -5.84
CA TRP A 54 -2.82 -1.57 -6.52
C TRP A 54 -2.25 -0.32 -5.85
N GLY A 55 -2.19 -0.31 -4.51
CA GLY A 55 -1.53 0.75 -3.74
C GLY A 55 -0.05 0.90 -4.11
N VAL A 56 0.70 -0.21 -4.19
CA VAL A 56 2.12 -0.21 -4.59
C VAL A 56 2.29 0.41 -5.98
N VAL A 57 1.45 0.01 -6.95
CA VAL A 57 1.50 0.56 -8.31
C VAL A 57 1.16 2.05 -8.31
N GLY A 58 0.06 2.46 -7.67
CA GLY A 58 -0.40 3.85 -7.66
C GLY A 58 0.60 4.81 -7.01
N TYR A 59 1.09 4.47 -5.81
CA TYR A 59 2.10 5.28 -5.13
C TYR A 59 3.46 5.25 -5.85
N GLY A 60 3.82 4.12 -6.47
CA GLY A 60 5.03 4.03 -7.30
C GLY A 60 4.98 4.95 -8.52
N VAL A 61 3.82 5.03 -9.20
CA VAL A 61 3.60 5.96 -10.31
C VAL A 61 3.65 7.41 -9.84
N LEU A 62 3.00 7.74 -8.72
CA LEU A 62 3.07 9.09 -8.13
C LEU A 62 4.49 9.49 -7.75
N PHE A 63 5.26 8.57 -7.17
CA PHE A 63 6.65 8.78 -6.83
C PHE A 63 7.49 9.06 -8.08
N ALA A 64 7.38 8.22 -9.11
CA ALA A 64 8.08 8.41 -10.38
C ALA A 64 7.69 9.73 -11.07
N ALA A 65 6.39 10.05 -11.13
CA ALA A 65 5.89 11.30 -11.70
C ALA A 65 6.41 12.52 -10.93
N SER A 66 6.50 12.43 -9.60
CA SER A 66 7.06 13.50 -8.78
C SER A 66 8.54 13.77 -9.07
N PHE A 67 9.31 12.74 -9.44
CA PHE A 67 10.70 12.89 -9.88
C PHE A 67 10.81 13.49 -11.27
N VAL A 68 9.94 13.10 -12.21
CA VAL A 68 9.90 13.71 -13.55
C VAL A 68 9.54 15.20 -13.46
N GLY A 69 8.62 15.58 -12.57
CA GLY A 69 8.26 17.00 -12.36
C GLY A 69 9.27 17.81 -11.53
N LEU A 70 10.25 17.16 -10.89
CA LEU A 70 11.36 17.82 -10.20
C LEU A 70 12.59 18.04 -11.11
N ARG A 71 12.58 17.46 -12.31
CA ARG A 71 13.60 17.62 -13.36
C ARG A 71 13.27 18.83 -14.22
#